data_AF-A0A820JHZ5-F1
#
_entry.id   AF-A0A820JHZ5-F1
#
_cell.length_a   1.000
_cell.length_b   1.000
_cell.length_c   1.000
_cell.angle_alpha   90.00
_cell.angle_beta   90.00
_cell.angle_gamma   90.00
#
_symmetry.space_group_name_H-M   'P 1'
#
loop_
_entity.id
_entity.type
_entity.pdbx_description
1 polymer ?
#
loop_
_entity_poly.entity_id
_entity_poly.type
_entity_poly.pdbx_seq_one_letter_code
_entity_poly.pdbx_strand_id
1 'polypeptide(L)'
;MVQIPRLYDVYHANGITKNFQEFLTNLFKPLFDATIDPNSHPDLFRFMHHLTGFDSVDDETKPERPIITADMPYPLEWTQKDNPPYVYYLFYMYANILTLNQLRRARGLNTYQFRPHCGEAGAVTHLVTAYMVAENISHGLLLRKSPVLQYLFYLCQIGIAMSPLSNNSLFINYNRNPMLEYFERGLCVS
;
A
#
# COMPACT_ATOMS: atom_id res chain seq x y z
N MET A 1 12.55 -2.53 1.73
CA MET A 1 11.09 -2.36 1.72
C MET A 1 10.46 -3.70 2.10
N VAL A 2 9.35 -3.70 2.84
CA VAL A 2 8.63 -4.93 3.21
C VAL A 2 7.30 -4.96 2.46
N GLN A 3 7.05 -6.08 1.79
CA GLN A 3 5.80 -6.32 1.11
C GLN A 3 4.79 -6.97 2.04
N ILE A 4 3.56 -6.46 2.03
CA ILE A 4 2.46 -6.91 2.87
C ILE A 4 1.33 -7.36 1.94
N PRO A 5 1.16 -8.69 1.76
CA PRO A 5 0.07 -9.24 0.97
C PRO A 5 -1.30 -8.95 1.58
N ARG A 6 -2.25 -8.49 0.76
CA ARG A 6 -3.65 -8.28 1.15
C ARG A 6 -4.43 -9.60 1.18
N LEU A 7 -4.04 -10.52 2.05
CA LEU A 7 -4.54 -11.90 2.10
C LEU A 7 -5.29 -12.21 3.42
N TYR A 8 -6.06 -11.25 3.95
CA TYR A 8 -6.79 -11.45 5.20
C TYR A 8 -7.78 -12.59 5.09
N ASP A 9 -8.48 -12.70 3.96
CA ASP A 9 -9.41 -13.80 3.66
C ASP A 9 -8.74 -15.19 3.81
N VAL A 10 -7.51 -15.34 3.32
CA VAL A 10 -6.73 -16.58 3.44
C VAL A 10 -6.34 -16.83 4.90
N TYR A 11 -5.83 -15.82 5.62
CA TYR A 11 -5.45 -15.99 7.02
C TYR A 11 -6.65 -16.28 7.93
N HIS A 12 -7.79 -15.64 7.65
CA HIS A 12 -9.03 -15.85 8.36
C HIS A 12 -9.65 -17.22 8.07
N ALA A 13 -9.66 -17.65 6.81
CA ALA A 13 -10.15 -18.99 6.45
C ALA A 13 -9.33 -20.12 7.10
N ASN A 14 -8.03 -19.90 7.30
CA ASN A 14 -7.14 -20.84 7.99
C ASN A 14 -7.17 -20.72 9.53
N GLY A 15 -7.99 -19.81 10.09
CA GLY A 15 -8.07 -19.60 11.54
C GLY A 15 -6.82 -18.96 12.17
N ILE A 16 -5.95 -18.35 11.36
CA ILE A 16 -4.73 -17.66 11.82
C ILE A 16 -5.07 -16.29 12.41
N THR A 17 -6.10 -15.62 11.87
CA THR A 17 -6.60 -14.33 12.36
C THR A 17 -8.12 -14.37 12.48
N LYS A 18 -8.68 -13.79 13.54
CA LYS A 18 -10.14 -13.77 13.81
C LYS A 18 -10.86 -12.55 13.25
N ASN A 19 -10.13 -11.43 13.11
CA ASN A 19 -10.64 -10.19 12.55
C ASN A 19 -9.49 -9.39 11.93
N PHE A 20 -9.83 -8.32 11.20
CA PHE A 20 -8.83 -7.50 10.55
C PHE A 20 -7.92 -6.76 11.53
N GLN A 21 -8.40 -6.45 12.74
CA GLN A 21 -7.57 -5.85 13.79
C GLN A 21 -6.42 -6.77 14.20
N GLU A 22 -6.62 -8.08 14.27
CA GLU A 22 -5.57 -9.05 14.57
C GLU A 22 -4.50 -9.07 13.47
N PHE A 23 -4.91 -9.00 12.20
CA PHE A 23 -3.98 -8.83 11.08
C PHE A 23 -3.10 -7.59 11.22
N LEU A 24 -3.71 -6.42 11.50
CA LEU A 24 -2.97 -5.17 11.73
C LEU A 24 -2.07 -5.25 12.97
N THR A 25 -2.55 -5.88 14.04
CA THR A 25 -1.81 -6.04 15.31
C THR A 25 -0.57 -6.89 15.09
N ASN A 26 -0.69 -8.01 14.39
CA ASN A 26 0.43 -8.90 14.08
C ASN A 26 1.51 -8.21 13.24
N LEU A 27 1.10 -7.26 12.39
CA LEU A 27 2.02 -6.48 11.57
C LEU A 27 2.70 -5.34 12.34
N PHE A 28 1.91 -4.50 13.02
CA PHE A 28 2.41 -3.22 13.55
C PHE A 28 2.80 -3.26 15.01
N LYS A 29 2.16 -4.09 15.85
CA LYS A 29 2.46 -4.12 17.29
C LYS A 29 3.93 -4.44 17.58
N PRO A 30 4.57 -5.45 16.94
CA PRO A 30 5.98 -5.74 17.17
C PRO A 30 6.89 -4.55 16.81
N LEU A 31 6.51 -3.77 15.79
CA LEU A 31 7.26 -2.58 15.36
C LEU A 31 7.13 -1.44 16.37
N PHE A 32 5.94 -1.26 16.96
CA PHE A 32 5.74 -0.32 18.06
C PHE A 32 6.52 -0.74 19.30
N ASP A 33 6.42 -2.01 19.71
CA ASP A 33 7.12 -2.55 20.87
C ASP A 33 8.64 -2.37 20.72
N ALA A 34 9.21 -2.75 19.58
CA ALA A 34 10.64 -2.58 19.28
C ALA A 34 11.06 -1.10 19.21
N THR A 35 10.16 -0.21 18.80
CA THR A 35 10.43 1.24 18.80
C THR A 35 10.39 1.81 20.22
N ILE A 36 9.48 1.33 21.07
CA ILE A 36 9.32 1.78 22.47
C ILE A 36 10.47 1.25 23.34
N ASP A 37 10.75 -0.04 23.25
CA ASP A 37 11.84 -0.70 23.96
C ASP A 37 12.65 -1.55 22.97
N PRO A 38 13.83 -1.06 22.54
CA PRO A 38 14.73 -1.81 21.66
C PRO A 38 15.16 -3.18 22.20
N ASN A 39 15.15 -3.38 23.53
CA ASN A 39 15.54 -4.64 24.14
C ASN A 39 14.44 -5.70 24.10
N SER A 40 13.18 -5.30 23.89
CA SER A 40 12.06 -6.24 23.75
C SER A 40 12.21 -7.11 22.49
N HIS A 41 12.78 -6.54 21.42
CA HIS A 41 12.99 -7.21 20.14
C HIS A 41 14.31 -6.73 19.48
N PRO A 42 15.48 -7.14 20.00
CA PRO A 42 16.76 -6.55 19.60
C PRO A 42 17.09 -6.78 18.11
N ASP A 43 16.79 -7.97 17.58
CA ASP A 43 17.05 -8.28 16.18
C ASP A 43 16.09 -7.55 15.23
N LEU A 44 14.82 -7.44 15.62
CA LEU A 44 13.84 -6.65 14.88
C LEU A 44 14.23 -5.16 14.86
N PHE A 45 14.66 -4.61 16.00
CA PHE A 45 15.10 -3.23 16.08
C PHE A 45 16.31 -2.94 15.17
N ARG A 46 17.28 -3.86 15.10
CA ARG A 46 18.41 -3.77 14.15
C ARG A 46 17.92 -3.84 12.71
N PHE A 47 17.06 -4.80 12.37
CA PHE A 47 16.49 -4.93 11.04
C PHE A 47 15.73 -3.66 10.60
N MET A 48 14.97 -3.07 11.52
CA MET A 48 14.20 -1.84 11.32
C MET A 48 15.06 -0.64 10.91
N HIS A 49 16.36 -0.60 11.26
CA HIS A 49 17.27 0.46 10.78
C HIS A 49 17.56 0.35 9.28
N HIS A 50 17.45 -0.84 8.71
CA HIS A 50 17.64 -1.10 7.28
C HIS A 50 16.33 -1.01 6.48
N LEU A 51 15.19 -0.89 7.17
CA LEU A 51 13.90 -0.73 6.53
C LEU A 51 13.70 0.68 5.98
N THR A 52 13.27 0.74 4.72
CA THR A 52 13.01 1.98 4.00
C THR A 52 11.51 2.30 3.87
N GLY A 53 10.64 1.30 3.95
CA GLY A 53 9.23 1.48 3.67
C GLY A 53 8.43 0.18 3.60
N PHE A 54 7.12 0.36 3.41
CA PHE A 54 6.11 -0.68 3.26
C PHE A 54 5.44 -0.61 1.90
N ASP A 55 5.12 -1.76 1.36
CA ASP A 55 4.47 -1.94 0.07
C ASP A 55 3.29 -2.91 0.23
N SER A 56 2.08 -2.44 -0.05
CA SER A 56 0.89 -3.30 -0.05
C SER A 56 0.76 -3.98 -1.41
N VAL A 57 0.70 -5.31 -1.42
CA VAL A 57 0.65 -6.13 -2.66
C VAL A 57 -0.50 -7.12 -2.64
N ASP A 58 -0.99 -7.51 -3.81
CA ASP A 58 -1.83 -8.68 -4.15
C ASP A 58 -2.35 -8.46 -5.59
N ASP A 59 -3.04 -9.45 -6.15
CA ASP A 59 -3.73 -9.36 -7.44
C ASP A 59 -4.85 -8.29 -7.43
N GLU A 60 -4.59 -7.15 -8.09
CA GLU A 60 -5.53 -6.04 -8.23
C GLU A 60 -6.74 -6.37 -9.14
N THR A 61 -6.75 -7.50 -9.85
CA THR A 61 -7.88 -7.91 -10.69
C THR A 61 -9.01 -8.57 -9.91
N LYS A 62 -8.75 -9.00 -8.66
CA LYS A 62 -9.77 -9.62 -7.81
C LYS A 62 -10.96 -8.66 -7.62
N PRO A 63 -12.20 -9.12 -7.83
CA PRO A 63 -13.37 -8.30 -7.59
C PRO A 63 -13.46 -7.85 -6.13
N GLU A 64 -13.72 -6.57 -5.92
CA GLU A 64 -13.92 -5.99 -4.61
C GLU A 64 -15.03 -4.94 -4.64
N ARG A 65 -15.46 -4.47 -3.46
CA ARG A 65 -16.36 -3.31 -3.31
C ARG A 65 -15.50 -2.06 -3.08
N PRO A 66 -15.23 -1.24 -4.10
CA PRO A 66 -14.20 -0.20 -4.04
C PRO A 66 -14.60 1.06 -3.27
N ILE A 67 -15.88 1.19 -2.87
CA ILE A 67 -16.41 2.40 -2.23
C ILE A 67 -16.36 2.21 -0.73
N ILE A 68 -15.60 3.05 -0.03
CA ILE A 68 -15.72 3.19 1.43
C ILE A 68 -17.00 3.95 1.74
N THR A 69 -17.79 3.37 2.63
CA THR A 69 -19.02 3.94 3.14
C THR A 69 -18.90 4.08 4.66
N ALA A 70 -19.64 5.03 5.24
CA ALA A 70 -19.58 5.31 6.68
C ALA A 70 -20.04 4.14 7.57
N ASP A 71 -20.77 3.18 6.99
CA ASP A 71 -21.24 1.95 7.61
C ASP A 71 -20.25 0.79 7.50
N MET A 72 -19.05 0.99 6.90
CA MET A 72 -18.03 -0.04 6.93
C MET A 72 -17.60 -0.35 8.37
N PRO A 73 -17.52 -1.65 8.76
CA PRO A 73 -17.18 -2.03 10.12
C PRO A 73 -15.74 -1.63 10.45
N TYR A 74 -15.47 -1.36 11.73
CA TYR A 74 -14.09 -1.14 12.20
C TYR A 74 -13.27 -2.45 12.14
N PRO A 75 -11.92 -2.38 12.18
CA PRO A 75 -11.08 -3.57 12.01
C PRO A 75 -11.38 -4.69 13.01
N LEU A 76 -11.80 -4.33 14.23
CA LEU A 76 -12.16 -5.28 15.27
C LEU A 76 -13.45 -6.04 14.94
N GLU A 77 -14.36 -5.38 14.23
CA GLU A 77 -15.69 -5.88 13.85
C GLU A 77 -15.66 -6.58 12.48
N TRP A 78 -14.64 -6.34 11.66
CA TRP A 78 -14.41 -7.06 10.41
C TRP A 78 -14.01 -8.52 10.69
N THR A 79 -15.02 -9.36 10.88
CA THR A 79 -14.93 -10.81 11.18
C THR A 79 -15.50 -11.67 10.05
N GLN A 80 -15.98 -11.02 8.99
CA GLN A 80 -16.49 -11.71 7.81
C GLN A 80 -15.36 -12.36 7.01
N LYS A 81 -15.73 -13.37 6.20
CA LYS A 81 -14.78 -14.12 5.36
C LYS A 81 -14.23 -13.31 4.19
N ASP A 82 -14.99 -12.30 3.76
CA ASP A 82 -14.62 -11.46 2.62
C ASP A 82 -13.36 -10.64 2.95
N ASN A 83 -12.46 -10.57 1.97
CA ASN A 83 -11.27 -9.73 2.07
C ASN A 83 -11.68 -8.25 2.12
N PRO A 84 -11.12 -7.43 3.02
CA PRO A 84 -11.33 -5.99 2.98
C PRO A 84 -10.91 -5.40 1.63
N PRO A 85 -11.64 -4.40 1.12
CA PRO A 85 -11.29 -3.76 -0.15
C PRO A 85 -9.93 -3.04 -0.04
N TYR A 86 -9.27 -2.86 -1.17
CA TYR A 86 -7.96 -2.21 -1.29
C TYR A 86 -7.86 -0.91 -0.50
N VAL A 87 -8.88 -0.05 -0.61
CA VAL A 87 -8.91 1.25 0.08
C VAL A 87 -8.86 1.09 1.60
N TYR A 88 -9.54 0.08 2.13
CA TYR A 88 -9.58 -0.22 3.56
C TYR A 88 -8.19 -0.63 4.07
N TYR A 89 -7.49 -1.50 3.33
CA TYR A 89 -6.10 -1.86 3.61
C TYR A 89 -5.20 -0.64 3.66
N LEU A 90 -5.22 0.18 2.60
CA LEU A 90 -4.36 1.36 2.49
C LEU A 90 -4.59 2.34 3.63
N PHE A 91 -5.85 2.61 3.97
CA PHE A 91 -6.19 3.53 5.05
C PHE A 91 -5.59 3.09 6.40
N TYR A 92 -5.86 1.84 6.82
CA TYR A 92 -5.37 1.36 8.12
C TYR A 92 -3.87 1.13 8.13
N MET A 93 -3.27 0.70 7.02
CA MET A 93 -1.81 0.64 6.91
C MET A 93 -1.18 2.03 7.02
N TYR A 94 -1.70 3.02 6.28
CA TYR A 94 -1.24 4.40 6.35
C TYR A 94 -1.34 4.96 7.78
N ALA A 95 -2.50 4.80 8.44
CA ALA A 95 -2.70 5.32 9.79
C ALA A 95 -1.68 4.73 10.80
N ASN A 96 -1.40 3.43 10.71
CA ASN A 96 -0.40 2.78 11.55
C ASN A 96 1.03 3.23 11.21
N ILE A 97 1.39 3.31 9.92
CA ILE A 97 2.71 3.76 9.47
C ILE A 97 2.95 5.21 9.88
N LEU A 98 1.97 6.09 9.71
CA LEU A 98 2.03 7.50 10.12
C LEU A 98 2.29 7.62 11.62
N THR A 99 1.51 6.91 12.43
CA THR A 99 1.64 6.93 13.90
C THR A 99 2.99 6.37 14.35
N LEU A 100 3.43 5.26 13.75
CA LEU A 100 4.75 4.67 14.01
C LEU A 100 5.87 5.65 13.62
N ASN A 101 5.75 6.30 12.47
CA ASN A 101 6.72 7.28 12.00
C ASN A 101 6.80 8.51 12.92
N GLN A 102 5.67 8.99 13.44
CA GLN A 102 5.66 10.07 14.43
C GLN A 102 6.43 9.67 15.69
N LEU A 103 6.18 8.47 16.22
CA LEU A 103 6.90 7.94 17.38
C LEU A 103 8.41 7.79 17.10
N ARG A 104 8.76 7.19 15.95
CA ARG A 104 10.16 6.97 15.56
C ARG A 104 10.90 8.30 15.39
N ARG A 105 10.27 9.29 14.75
CA ARG A 105 10.82 10.64 14.59
C ARG A 105 11.04 11.33 15.93
N ALA A 106 10.08 11.24 16.85
CA ALA A 106 10.22 11.80 18.21
C ALA A 106 11.40 11.20 18.99
N ARG A 107 11.84 9.98 18.61
CA ARG A 107 12.99 9.28 19.19
C ARG A 107 14.28 9.38 18.37
N GLY A 108 14.29 10.18 17.29
CA GLY A 108 15.46 10.31 16.42
C GLY A 108 15.78 9.07 15.58
N LEU A 109 14.81 8.18 15.35
CA LEU A 109 14.96 6.97 14.55
C LEU A 109 14.54 7.20 13.08
N ASN A 110 15.00 6.32 12.16
CA ASN A 110 14.57 6.34 10.77
C ASN A 110 13.05 6.10 10.63
N THR A 111 12.44 6.69 9.61
CA THR A 111 11.01 6.53 9.30
C THR A 111 10.81 5.74 8.01
N TYR A 112 9.59 5.31 7.76
CA TYR A 112 9.23 4.42 6.66
C TYR A 112 8.31 5.11 5.67
N GLN A 113 8.57 4.94 4.39
CA GLN A 113 7.67 5.40 3.34
C GLN A 113 6.59 4.35 3.07
N PHE A 114 5.40 4.79 2.65
CA PHE A 114 4.34 3.92 2.16
C PHE A 114 4.27 4.00 0.63
N ARG A 115 4.58 2.86 -0.02
CA ARG A 115 4.73 2.77 -1.48
C ARG A 115 3.99 1.54 -2.01
N PRO A 116 2.65 1.55 -2.07
CA PRO A 116 1.87 0.39 -2.45
C PRO A 116 1.96 0.09 -3.96
N HIS A 117 1.79 -1.18 -4.31
CA HIS A 117 1.34 -1.56 -5.66
C HIS A 117 -0.07 -0.98 -5.87
N CYS A 118 -0.21 -0.20 -6.94
CA CYS A 118 -1.43 0.55 -7.21
C CYS A 118 -1.64 0.83 -8.69
N GLY A 119 -2.80 0.43 -9.19
CA GLY A 119 -3.26 0.79 -10.52
C GLY A 119 -2.52 0.04 -11.63
N GLU A 120 -2.06 -1.18 -11.36
CA GLU A 120 -1.74 -2.14 -12.42
C GLU A 120 -3.03 -2.61 -13.10
N ALA A 121 -4.03 -2.92 -12.26
CA ALA A 121 -5.36 -3.36 -12.65
C ALA A 121 -6.39 -2.86 -11.62
N GLY A 122 -7.59 -3.46 -11.60
CA GLY A 122 -8.61 -3.12 -10.61
C GLY A 122 -9.30 -1.78 -10.84
N ALA A 123 -9.75 -1.16 -9.74
CA ALA A 123 -10.57 0.04 -9.74
C ALA A 123 -9.72 1.32 -9.75
N VAL A 124 -10.16 2.35 -10.49
CA VAL A 124 -9.49 3.66 -10.50
C VAL A 124 -9.45 4.31 -9.11
N THR A 125 -10.35 3.94 -8.20
CA THR A 125 -10.36 4.40 -6.80
C THR A 125 -9.12 3.97 -6.01
N HIS A 126 -8.41 2.92 -6.44
CA HIS A 126 -7.10 2.56 -5.88
C HIS A 126 -6.13 3.73 -5.99
N LEU A 127 -6.04 4.33 -7.17
CA LEU A 127 -5.17 5.48 -7.45
C LEU A 127 -5.61 6.74 -6.70
N VAL A 128 -6.92 6.96 -6.52
CA VAL A 128 -7.44 8.07 -5.69
C VAL A 128 -6.95 7.92 -4.25
N THR A 129 -7.03 6.71 -3.71
CA THR A 129 -6.60 6.41 -2.34
C THR A 129 -5.10 6.57 -2.21
N ALA A 130 -4.32 5.96 -3.10
CA ALA A 130 -2.87 6.05 -3.06
C ALA A 130 -2.39 7.50 -3.22
N TYR A 131 -3.04 8.31 -4.06
CA TYR A 131 -2.77 9.74 -4.15
C TYR A 131 -2.90 10.47 -2.80
N MET A 132 -3.86 10.07 -1.96
CA MET A 132 -4.10 10.71 -0.66
C MET A 132 -3.13 10.26 0.42
N VAL A 133 -2.63 9.01 0.38
CA VAL A 133 -1.96 8.38 1.53
C VAL A 133 -0.55 7.87 1.27
N ALA A 134 -0.14 7.69 0.02
CA ALA A 134 1.14 7.10 -0.34
C ALA A 134 2.13 8.16 -0.83
N GLU A 135 3.41 7.96 -0.54
CA GLU A 135 4.49 8.81 -1.05
C GLU A 135 4.83 8.51 -2.51
N ASN A 136 4.69 7.25 -2.94
CA ASN A 136 4.90 6.80 -4.32
C ASN A 136 4.00 5.58 -4.61
N ILE A 137 3.84 5.21 -5.88
CA ILE A 137 3.15 3.98 -6.27
C ILE A 137 4.02 3.10 -7.16
N SER A 138 3.76 1.80 -7.14
CA SER A 138 4.21 0.87 -8.17
C SER A 138 3.10 0.65 -9.20
N HIS A 139 3.46 0.50 -10.48
CA HIS A 139 2.61 0.33 -11.67
C HIS A 139 2.00 1.60 -12.28
N GLY A 140 0.90 2.13 -11.74
CA GLY A 140 0.23 3.32 -12.29
C GLY A 140 -0.30 3.20 -13.73
N LEU A 141 -0.46 1.97 -14.27
CA LEU A 141 -0.98 1.75 -15.62
C LEU A 141 -2.36 2.38 -15.83
N LEU A 142 -3.22 2.32 -14.81
CA LEU A 142 -4.59 2.84 -14.87
C LEU A 142 -4.69 4.37 -14.83
N LEU A 143 -3.59 5.11 -14.58
CA LEU A 143 -3.60 6.58 -14.69
C LEU A 143 -3.98 7.04 -16.11
N ARG A 144 -3.71 6.23 -17.14
CA ARG A 144 -4.15 6.45 -18.53
C ARG A 144 -5.67 6.56 -18.70
N LYS A 145 -6.44 6.05 -17.73
CA LYS A 145 -7.91 6.09 -17.74
C LYS A 145 -8.48 7.29 -16.99
N SER A 146 -7.63 8.10 -16.34
CA SER A 146 -8.06 9.26 -15.56
C SER A 146 -7.12 10.44 -15.81
N PRO A 147 -7.46 11.33 -16.77
CA PRO A 147 -6.70 12.55 -17.03
C PRO A 147 -6.53 13.43 -15.78
N VAL A 148 -7.56 13.46 -14.92
CA VAL A 148 -7.54 14.23 -13.66
C VAL A 148 -6.48 13.69 -12.71
N LEU A 149 -6.47 12.38 -12.44
CA LEU A 149 -5.47 11.80 -11.55
C LEU A 149 -4.07 11.90 -12.16
N GLN A 150 -3.92 11.66 -13.46
CA GLN A 150 -2.63 11.83 -14.12
C GLN A 150 -2.08 13.26 -13.95
N TYR A 151 -2.94 14.27 -14.08
CA TYR A 151 -2.55 15.66 -13.87
C TYR A 151 -2.21 15.97 -12.40
N LEU A 152 -2.92 15.39 -11.44
CA LEU A 152 -2.59 15.52 -10.02
C LEU A 152 -1.24 14.87 -9.67
N PHE A 153 -0.94 13.69 -10.21
CA PHE A 153 0.36 13.03 -10.05
C PHE A 153 1.50 13.87 -10.66
N TYR A 154 1.25 14.52 -11.80
CA TYR A 154 2.16 15.49 -12.37
C TYR A 154 2.39 16.71 -11.45
N LEU A 155 1.32 17.35 -10.98
CA LEU A 155 1.45 18.56 -10.13
C LEU A 155 2.15 18.28 -8.81
N CYS A 156 1.83 17.15 -8.18
CA CYS A 156 2.40 16.77 -6.88
C CYS A 156 3.72 16.01 -7.01
N GLN A 157 4.17 15.70 -8.23
CA GLN A 157 5.38 14.92 -8.52
C GLN A 157 5.45 13.61 -7.72
N ILE A 158 4.32 12.91 -7.61
CA ILE A 158 4.25 11.59 -6.96
C ILE A 158 4.95 10.58 -7.86
N GLY A 159 5.90 9.83 -7.31
CA GLY A 159 6.69 8.86 -8.06
C GLY A 159 5.87 7.65 -8.49
N ILE A 160 6.12 7.18 -9.71
CA ILE A 160 5.47 6.03 -10.34
C ILE A 160 6.57 5.06 -10.79
N ALA A 161 6.77 4.00 -10.02
CA ALA A 161 7.70 2.93 -10.38
C ALA A 161 7.03 1.98 -11.37
N MET A 162 7.46 2.00 -12.62
CA MET A 162 6.87 1.21 -13.70
C MET A 162 7.77 0.04 -14.08
N SER A 163 7.17 -1.08 -14.48
CA SER A 163 7.92 -2.25 -14.95
C SER A 163 7.37 -2.74 -16.30
N PRO A 164 7.62 -2.01 -17.42
CA PRO A 164 6.96 -2.28 -18.70
C PRO A 164 7.13 -3.71 -19.24
N LEU A 165 8.29 -4.33 -19.00
CA LEU A 165 8.54 -5.72 -19.39
C LEU A 165 7.70 -6.71 -18.57
N SER A 166 7.51 -6.46 -17.27
CA SER A 166 6.62 -7.26 -16.42
C SER A 166 5.16 -7.07 -16.84
N ASN A 167 4.73 -5.83 -17.06
CA ASN A 167 3.35 -5.55 -17.47
C ASN A 167 3.01 -6.19 -18.83
N ASN A 168 3.99 -6.33 -19.74
CA ASN A 168 3.84 -7.01 -21.02
C ASN A 168 3.52 -8.50 -20.90
N SER A 169 3.94 -9.15 -19.82
CA SER A 169 3.69 -10.57 -19.64
C SER A 169 2.23 -10.91 -19.34
N LEU A 170 1.46 -9.97 -18.75
CA LEU A 170 0.15 -10.29 -18.17
C LEU A 170 -0.96 -9.28 -18.46
N PHE A 171 -0.65 -7.98 -18.57
CA PHE A 171 -1.68 -6.94 -18.49
C PHE A 171 -1.78 -6.05 -19.73
N ILE A 172 -0.65 -5.74 -20.38
CA ILE A 172 -0.66 -4.82 -21.52
C ILE A 172 0.53 -5.03 -22.45
N ASN A 173 0.28 -5.14 -23.76
CA ASN A 173 1.34 -5.19 -24.77
C ASN A 173 2.36 -4.06 -24.58
N TYR A 174 3.64 -4.37 -24.77
CA TYR A 174 4.77 -3.47 -24.52
C TYR A 174 4.61 -2.11 -25.23
N ASN A 175 4.19 -2.13 -26.50
CA ASN A 175 3.96 -0.94 -27.31
C ASN A 175 2.76 -0.08 -26.87
N ARG A 176 1.92 -0.58 -25.98
CA ARG A 176 0.76 0.14 -25.41
C ARG A 176 1.00 0.59 -23.97
N ASN A 177 2.17 0.31 -23.40
CA ASN A 177 2.52 0.73 -22.05
C ASN A 177 2.67 2.26 -21.99
N PRO A 178 2.04 2.95 -21.03
CA PRO A 178 2.00 4.41 -21.01
C PRO A 178 3.26 5.06 -20.42
N MET A 179 4.31 4.29 -20.06
CA MET A 179 5.53 4.83 -19.46
C MET A 179 6.16 5.96 -20.29
N LEU A 180 6.29 5.78 -21.61
CA LEU A 180 6.87 6.82 -22.48
C LEU A 180 5.98 8.07 -22.51
N GLU A 181 4.67 7.91 -22.63
CA GLU A 181 3.70 9.00 -22.62
C GLU A 181 3.72 9.77 -21.28
N TYR A 182 3.86 9.07 -20.16
CA TYR A 182 3.98 9.68 -18.84
C TYR A 182 5.30 10.45 -18.70
N PHE A 183 6.40 9.89 -19.21
CA PHE A 183 7.70 10.56 -19.23
C PHE A 183 7.67 11.85 -20.07
N GLU A 184 7.10 11.79 -21.28
CA GLU A 184 6.95 12.96 -22.16
C GLU A 184 6.07 14.07 -21.54
N ARG A 185 5.12 13.69 -20.69
CA ARG A 185 4.27 14.61 -19.93
C ARG A 185 4.92 15.15 -18.64
N GLY A 186 6.12 14.71 -18.30
CA GLY A 186 6.84 15.16 -17.11
C GLY A 186 6.33 14.56 -15.80
N LEU A 187 5.63 13.42 -15.84
CA LEU A 187 5.35 12.66 -14.62
C LEU A 187 6.65 12.06 -14.06
N CYS A 188 6.71 11.92 -12.73
CA CYS A 188 7.85 11.34 -12.04
C CYS A 188 7.87 9.81 -12.19
N VAL A 189 8.26 9.31 -13.37
CA VAL A 189 8.34 7.88 -13.66
C VAL A 189 9.76 7.35 -13.45
N SER A 190 9.87 6.11 -12.97
CA SER A 190 11.13 5.36 -12.83
C SER A 190 10.98 3.92 -13.26
#